data_AF-A0A496PAS2-F1
#
_entry.id   AF-A0A496PAS2-F1
#
_cell.length_a   1.000
_cell.length_b   1.000
_cell.length_c   1.000
_cell.angle_alpha   90.00
_cell.angle_beta   90.00
_cell.angle_gamma   90.00
#
_symmetry.space_group_name_H-M   'P 1'
#
loop_
_entity.id
_entity.type
_entity.pdbx_description
1 polymer ?
#
loop_
_entity_poly.entity_id
_entity_poly.type
_entity_poly.pdbx_seq_one_letter_code
_entity_poly.pdbx_strand_id
1 'polypeptide(L)'
;MFTIKFTTAYKKSYKLMKKRGLNLSLLDSVVYMLANGDTLPEKYHDHALKGKFKGFRECHIQPDWLLIYMLEDDILTLTLVDTGTHTDLLNI
;
A
#
# COMPACT_ATOMS: atom_id res chain seq x y z
N MET A 1 8.44 13.26 -7.82
CA MET A 1 7.67 12.02 -8.01
C MET A 1 8.59 10.84 -7.74
N PHE A 2 8.20 9.97 -6.82
CA PHE A 2 8.92 8.76 -6.46
C PHE A 2 8.85 7.73 -7.59
N THR A 3 9.94 6.99 -7.77
CA THR A 3 9.96 5.81 -8.64
C THR A 3 9.18 4.69 -7.96
N ILE A 4 8.15 4.16 -8.63
CA ILE A 4 7.32 3.08 -8.09
C ILE A 4 8.00 1.73 -8.34
N LYS A 5 8.21 0.96 -7.28
CA LYS A 5 8.67 -0.43 -7.34
C LYS A 5 7.60 -1.36 -6.78
N PHE A 6 7.55 -2.57 -7.31
CA PHE A 6 6.58 -3.60 -6.91
C PHE A 6 7.32 -4.85 -6.47
N THR A 7 7.03 -5.34 -5.27
CA THR A 7 7.50 -6.66 -4.84
C THR A 7 6.77 -7.77 -5.62
N THR A 8 7.29 -9.00 -5.54
CA THR A 8 6.58 -10.18 -6.05
C THR A 8 5.30 -10.49 -5.26
N ALA A 9 5.26 -10.19 -3.96
CA ALA A 9 4.07 -10.34 -3.12
C ALA A 9 2.95 -9.40 -3.60
N TYR A 10 3.23 -8.10 -3.70
CA TYR A 10 2.29 -7.11 -4.22
C TYR A 10 1.71 -7.51 -5.58
N LYS A 11 2.56 -7.95 -6.54
CA LYS A 11 2.09 -8.37 -7.87
C LYS A 11 1.10 -9.54 -7.81
N LYS A 12 1.26 -10.46 -6.86
CA LYS A 12 0.35 -11.59 -6.67
C LYS A 12 -0.96 -11.10 -6.03
N SER A 13 -0.87 -10.31 -4.97
CA SER A 13 -2.04 -9.86 -4.22
C SER A 13 -2.87 -8.84 -4.99
N TYR A 14 -2.25 -7.97 -5.80
CA TYR A 14 -2.96 -7.11 -6.76
C TYR A 14 -3.84 -7.92 -7.72
N LYS A 15 -3.31 -9.03 -8.27
CA LYS A 15 -4.09 -9.94 -9.13
C LYS A 15 -5.22 -10.62 -8.35
N LEU A 16 -5.00 -10.94 -7.08
CA LEU A 16 -6.02 -11.50 -6.21
C LEU A 16 -7.15 -10.49 -5.95
N MET A 17 -6.84 -9.23 -5.63
CA MET A 17 -7.83 -8.17 -5.45
C MET A 17 -8.65 -7.95 -6.72
N LYS A 18 -7.98 -7.95 -7.88
CA LYS A 18 -8.64 -7.93 -9.19
C LYS A 18 -9.61 -9.10 -9.37
N LYS A 19 -9.17 -10.31 -9.03
CA LYS A 19 -10.00 -11.53 -9.12
C LYS A 19 -11.20 -11.49 -8.17
N ARG A 20 -11.07 -10.85 -7.00
CA ARG A 20 -12.16 -10.63 -6.03
C ARG A 20 -13.15 -9.53 -6.47
N GLY A 21 -12.91 -8.86 -7.60
CA GLY A 21 -13.80 -7.84 -8.14
C GLY A 21 -13.70 -6.48 -7.44
N LEU A 22 -12.63 -6.24 -6.68
CA LEU A 22 -12.41 -4.95 -6.05
C LEU A 22 -12.09 -3.86 -7.10
N ASN A 23 -12.51 -2.63 -6.81
CA ASN A 23 -12.26 -1.50 -7.68
C ASN A 23 -10.80 -1.02 -7.54
N LEU A 24 -9.93 -1.52 -8.42
CA LEU A 24 -8.49 -1.20 -8.42
C LEU A 24 -8.18 0.29 -8.62
N SER A 25 -9.09 1.07 -9.21
CA SER A 25 -8.88 2.51 -9.35
C SER A 25 -8.73 3.24 -8.01
N LEU A 26 -9.32 2.70 -6.94
CA LEU A 26 -9.16 3.24 -5.58
C LEU A 26 -7.73 3.05 -5.09
N LEU A 27 -7.16 1.84 -5.28
CA LEU A 27 -5.77 1.55 -4.95
C LEU A 27 -4.82 2.38 -5.81
N ASP A 28 -5.06 2.44 -7.12
CA ASP A 28 -4.22 3.18 -8.06
C ASP A 28 -4.18 4.68 -7.74
N SER A 29 -5.30 5.26 -7.30
CA SER A 29 -5.39 6.66 -6.86
C SER A 29 -4.53 6.94 -5.62
N VAL A 30 -4.53 6.01 -4.65
CA VAL A 30 -3.68 6.12 -3.44
C VAL A 30 -2.21 6.00 -3.80
N VAL A 31 -1.86 5.03 -4.65
CA VAL A 31 -0.48 4.86 -5.14
C VAL A 31 -0.01 6.11 -5.87
N TYR A 32 -0.88 6.76 -6.65
CA TYR A 32 -0.54 8.00 -7.36
C TYR A 32 -0.26 9.16 -6.40
N MET A 33 -1.11 9.38 -5.40
CA MET A 33 -0.88 10.39 -4.35
C MET A 33 0.45 10.15 -3.63
N LEU A 34 0.71 8.91 -3.20
CA LEU A 34 1.96 8.53 -2.55
C LEU A 34 3.17 8.76 -3.47
N ALA A 35 3.08 8.40 -4.74
CA ALA A 35 4.16 8.58 -5.70
C ALA A 35 4.43 10.06 -6.00
N ASN A 36 3.46 10.95 -5.83
CA ASN A 36 3.68 12.39 -5.93
C ASN A 36 4.27 13.01 -4.66
N GLY A 37 4.28 12.29 -3.55
CA GLY A 37 4.65 12.82 -2.24
C GLY A 37 3.50 13.58 -1.57
N ASP A 38 2.27 13.37 -2.02
CA ASP A 38 1.09 13.99 -1.41
C ASP A 38 0.81 13.35 -0.03
N THR A 39 0.32 14.16 0.90
CA THR A 39 -0.17 13.64 2.18
C THR A 39 -1.51 12.94 1.96
N LEU A 40 -1.62 11.69 2.37
CA LEU A 40 -2.87 10.95 2.26
C LEU A 40 -3.96 11.56 3.17
N PRO A 41 -5.20 11.73 2.66
CA PRO A 41 -6.33 12.11 3.50
C PRO A 41 -6.54 11.17 4.70
N GLU A 42 -7.01 11.71 5.83
CA GLU A 42 -7.15 10.98 7.10
C GLU A 42 -7.97 9.69 7.00
N LYS A 43 -8.95 9.63 6.08
CA LYS A 43 -9.77 8.43 5.81
C LYS A 43 -8.98 7.19 5.40
N TYR A 44 -7.75 7.37 4.90
CA TYR A 44 -6.87 6.26 4.53
C TYR A 44 -6.12 5.69 5.74
N HIS A 45 -6.26 6.30 6.93
CA HIS A 45 -5.66 5.83 8.18
C HIS A 45 -4.17 5.48 8.04
N ASP A 46 -3.43 6.28 7.26
CA ASP A 46 -2.02 6.03 6.99
C ASP A 46 -1.18 6.15 8.27
N HIS A 47 -0.41 5.11 8.56
CA HIS A 47 0.44 5.08 9.74
C HIS A 47 1.70 4.23 9.54
N ALA A 48 2.76 4.58 10.28
CA ALA A 48 3.98 3.78 10.30
C ALA A 48 3.77 2.52 11.13
N LEU A 49 4.22 1.38 10.59
CA LEU A 49 4.25 0.12 11.33
C LEU A 49 5.40 0.12 12.35
N LYS A 50 5.21 -0.64 13.42
CA LYS A 50 6.11 -0.70 14.59
C LYS A 50 6.85 -2.03 14.67
N GLY A 51 7.90 -2.08 15.50
CA GLY A 51 8.65 -3.30 15.78
C GLY A 51 9.43 -3.81 14.57
N LYS A 52 9.26 -5.10 14.24
CA LYS A 52 9.95 -5.76 13.10
C LYS A 52 9.61 -5.16 11.73
N PHE A 53 8.54 -4.37 11.66
CA PHE A 53 8.10 -3.68 10.45
C PHE A 53 8.44 -2.18 10.46
N LYS A 54 9.42 -1.76 11.26
CA LYS A 54 9.93 -0.39 11.22
C LYS A 54 10.42 -0.05 9.81
N GLY A 55 9.99 1.10 9.29
CA GLY A 55 10.27 1.55 7.92
C GLY A 55 9.13 1.26 6.94
N PHE A 56 8.23 0.34 7.28
CA PHE A 56 7.00 0.12 6.53
C PHE A 56 5.87 1.02 7.03
N ARG A 57 4.95 1.32 6.13
CA ARG A 57 3.71 2.04 6.38
C ARG A 57 2.53 1.21 5.90
N GLU A 58 1.38 1.45 6.51
CA GLU A 58 0.11 0.83 6.13
C GLU A 58 -0.96 1.90 6.00
N CYS A 59 -1.80 1.77 4.98
CA CYS A 59 -3.01 2.58 4.82
C CYS A 59 -4.18 1.72 4.33
N HIS A 60 -5.40 2.14 4.68
CA HIS A 60 -6.66 1.53 4.28
C HIS A 60 -7.17 2.12 2.96
N ILE A 61 -7.20 1.33 1.90
CA ILE A 61 -7.91 1.65 0.66
C ILE A 61 -9.43 1.58 0.88
N GLN A 62 -9.87 0.60 1.66
CA GLN A 62 -11.23 0.40 2.16
C GLN A 62 -11.16 -0.20 3.58
N PRO A 63 -12.28 -0.28 4.33
CA PRO A 63 -12.26 -0.80 5.70
C PRO A 63 -11.58 -2.16 5.86
N ASP A 64 -11.71 -3.07 4.88
CA ASP A 64 -11.00 -4.36 4.86
C ASP A 64 -10.11 -4.53 3.62
N TRP A 65 -9.44 -3.46 3.21
CA TRP A 65 -8.45 -3.53 2.13
C TRP A 65 -7.32 -2.56 2.40
N LEU A 66 -6.13 -3.11 2.62
CA LEU A 66 -4.92 -2.42 3.03
C LEU A 66 -3.90 -2.36 1.90
N LEU A 67 -3.02 -1.37 1.96
CA LEU A 67 -1.77 -1.29 1.23
C LEU A 67 -0.62 -1.13 2.23
N ILE A 68 0.34 -2.05 2.18
CA ILE A 68 1.62 -1.94 2.88
C ILE A 68 2.65 -1.42 1.89
N TYR A 69 3.37 -0.37 2.28
CA TYR A 69 4.36 0.28 1.43
C TYR A 69 5.56 0.77 2.22
N MET A 70 6.61 1.16 1.50
CA MET A 70 7.81 1.80 2.06
C MET A 70 8.15 3.02 1.21
N LEU A 71 8.46 4.12 1.87
CA LEU A 71 8.97 5.35 1.25
C LEU A 71 10.43 5.52 1.64
N GLU A 72 11.29 5.69 0.62
CA GLU A 72 12.71 5.93 0.78
C GLU A 72 13.04 7.28 0.15
N ASP A 73 13.00 8.34 0.95
CA ASP A 73 13.16 9.73 0.50
C ASP A 73 14.55 9.99 -0.10
N ASP A 74 15.60 9.38 0.47
CA ASP A 74 16.99 9.54 0.02
C ASP A 74 17.20 9.09 -1.45
N ILE A 75 16.43 8.10 -1.90
CA ILE A 75 16.51 7.54 -3.26
C ILE A 75 15.22 7.74 -4.06
N LEU A 76 14.30 8.58 -3.56
CA LEU A 76 13.00 8.88 -4.15
C LEU A 76 12.27 7.63 -4.67
N THR A 77 12.19 6.58 -3.85
CA THR A 77 11.52 5.32 -4.21
C THR A 77 10.29 5.08 -3.33
N LEU A 78 9.16 4.72 -3.98
CA LEU A 78 7.96 4.16 -3.35
C LEU A 78 7.92 2.66 -3.66
N THR A 79 8.14 1.82 -2.67
CA THR A 79 8.02 0.37 -2.83
C THR A 79 6.65 -0.08 -2.34
N LEU A 80 5.83 -0.62 -3.24
CA LEU A 80 4.56 -1.27 -2.88
C LEU A 80 4.88 -2.72 -2.46
N VAL A 81 4.65 -2.99 -1.17
CA VAL A 81 5.12 -4.21 -0.50
C VAL A 81 4.10 -5.32 -0.59
N ASP A 82 2.85 -5.04 -0.21
CA ASP A 82 1.72 -5.97 -0.38
C ASP A 82 0.38 -5.23 -0.31
N THR A 83 -0.71 -5.86 -0.74
CA THR A 83 -2.07 -5.33 -0.64
C THR A 83 -3.09 -6.44 -0.49
N GLY A 84 -4.10 -6.28 0.37
CA GLY A 84 -5.04 -7.35 0.69
C GLY A 84 -5.95 -6.99 1.85
N THR A 85 -6.77 -7.94 2.29
CA THR A 85 -7.58 -7.80 3.51
C THR A 85 -6.70 -7.91 4.75
N HIS A 86 -7.25 -7.63 5.93
CA HIS A 86 -6.54 -7.87 7.19
C HIS A 86 -6.10 -9.32 7.34
N THR A 87 -6.96 -10.25 6.92
CA THR A 87 -6.66 -11.68 6.97
C THR A 87 -5.56 -12.08 5.98
N ASP A 88 -5.52 -11.48 4.79
CA ASP A 88 -4.47 -11.78 3.80
C ASP A 88 -3.08 -11.35 4.29
N LEU A 89 -2.98 -10.21 4.97
CA LEU A 89 -1.71 -9.56 5.28
C LEU A 89 -1.22 -9.77 6.71
N LEU A 90 -2.16 -9.80 7.66
CA LEU A 90 -1.87 -9.78 9.10
C LEU A 90 -2.44 -11.00 9.82
N ASN A 91 -3.21 -11.85 9.12
CA ASN A 91 -3.88 -13.04 9.66
C ASN A 91 -4.78 -12.71 10.86
N ILE A 92 -5.48 -11.56 10.78
CA ILE A 92 -6.48 -11.08 11.73
C ILE A 92 -7.81 -10.76 11.03
#